data_AF-A0A7K1S9R8-F1
#
_entry.id   AF-A0A7K1S9R8-F1
#
_cell.length_a   1.000
_cell.length_b   1.000
_cell.length_c   1.000
_cell.angle_alpha   90.00
_cell.angle_beta   90.00
_cell.angle_gamma   90.00
#
_symmetry.space_group_name_H-M   'P 1'
#
loop_
_entity.id
_entity.type
_entity.pdbx_description
1 polymer ?
#
loop_
_entity_poly.entity_id
_entity_poly.type
_entity_poly.pdbx_seq_one_letter_code
_entity_poly.pdbx_strand_id
1 'polypeptide(L)'
;MSINRFIAFVFLIGVCGCQRQATQPAPIVLKDAPCDCPFITGQPTYTINQTPDSLTQYYLAIWKRKFMQRNGIDDARFEATIKYVSGSLQTWLQGVSFRVDFMYQLDWLSIRHSEQFQVYYDPEATKAYAIDVPRGIYLAEAQIPSRGLWDNYQPLQIGAKLAFASCADACQALKIKTKFPVLKPGEVLFYPSLQLPALPAGEPYLFSGGTIDSTANRCVFGRINLVTGEAQATEEPCWIN
;
A
#
# COMPACT_ATOMS: atom_id res chain seq x y z
N MET A 1 37.49 12.10 -86.30
CA MET A 1 36.08 12.00 -86.73
C MET A 1 35.46 10.84 -85.97
N SER A 2 34.42 11.11 -85.17
CA SER A 2 33.44 10.20 -84.54
C SER A 2 33.11 10.72 -83.14
N ILE A 3 31.88 11.21 -83.07
CA ILE A 3 31.17 11.79 -81.94
C ILE A 3 30.79 10.68 -80.97
N ASN A 4 30.89 10.90 -79.65
CA ASN A 4 29.99 10.23 -78.74
C ASN A 4 29.56 11.15 -77.60
N ARG A 5 28.26 11.45 -77.64
CA ARG A 5 27.48 12.20 -76.66
C ARG A 5 27.13 11.26 -75.51
N PHE A 6 27.28 11.71 -74.27
CA PHE A 6 26.46 11.23 -73.17
C PHE A 6 25.96 12.43 -72.37
N ILE A 7 24.66 12.66 -72.48
CA ILE A 7 23.89 13.65 -71.75
C ILE A 7 23.60 13.05 -70.37
N ALA A 8 24.12 13.65 -69.31
CA ALA A 8 23.77 13.31 -67.95
C ALA A 8 22.53 14.11 -67.53
N PHE A 9 21.39 13.42 -67.41
CA PHE A 9 20.19 13.96 -66.77
C PHE A 9 20.40 13.95 -65.25
N VAL A 10 20.61 15.12 -64.65
CA VAL A 10 20.61 15.30 -63.20
C VAL A 10 19.16 15.53 -62.76
N PHE A 11 18.56 14.51 -62.13
CA PHE A 11 17.29 14.64 -61.44
C PHE A 11 17.50 15.37 -60.10
N LEU A 12 17.12 16.65 -60.05
CA LEU A 12 16.95 17.41 -58.82
C LEU A 12 15.62 17.01 -58.17
N ILE A 13 15.64 15.97 -57.33
CA ILE A 13 14.53 15.68 -56.43
C ILE A 13 14.70 16.58 -55.19
N GLY A 14 14.07 17.74 -55.25
CA GLY A 14 13.85 18.60 -54.08
C GLY A 14 12.85 17.94 -53.14
N VAL A 15 13.35 17.13 -52.19
CA VAL A 15 12.52 16.70 -51.05
C VAL A 15 12.52 17.86 -50.07
N CYS A 16 11.43 18.63 -50.06
CA CYS A 16 11.12 19.54 -48.97
C CYS A 16 11.02 18.71 -47.68
N GLY A 17 12.10 18.70 -46.90
CA GLY A 17 12.09 18.19 -45.55
C GLY A 17 11.19 19.09 -44.71
N CYS A 18 9.92 18.71 -44.54
CA CYS A 18 9.13 19.16 -43.41
C CYS A 18 9.79 18.59 -42.15
N GLN A 19 10.80 19.27 -41.62
CA GLN A 19 11.20 19.10 -40.23
C GLN A 19 10.01 19.53 -39.39
N ARG A 20 9.15 18.55 -39.04
CA ARG A 20 8.32 18.67 -37.85
C ARG A 20 9.32 18.79 -36.70
N GLN A 21 9.64 20.02 -36.31
CA GLN A 21 10.15 20.29 -34.97
C GLN A 21 9.07 19.77 -34.03
N ALA A 22 9.28 18.54 -33.55
CA ALA A 22 8.64 18.10 -32.33
C ALA A 22 9.13 19.08 -31.28
N THR A 23 8.29 20.07 -30.96
CA THR A 23 8.46 20.88 -29.77
C THR A 23 8.48 19.89 -28.62
N GLN A 24 9.68 19.54 -28.17
CA GLN A 24 9.84 18.82 -26.91
C GLN A 24 9.07 19.67 -25.88
N PRO A 25 8.04 19.09 -25.22
CA PRO A 25 7.31 19.82 -24.21
C PRO A 25 8.32 20.34 -23.20
N ALA A 26 8.22 21.63 -22.86
CA ALA A 26 9.13 22.26 -21.93
C ALA A 26 9.23 21.40 -20.64
N PRO A 27 10.45 21.17 -20.11
CA PRO A 27 10.62 20.39 -18.90
C PRO A 27 9.75 21.01 -17.80
N ILE A 28 8.88 20.20 -17.19
CA ILE A 28 8.14 20.62 -16.01
C ILE A 28 9.14 20.65 -14.87
N VAL A 29 9.74 21.82 -14.66
CA VAL A 29 10.63 22.10 -13.52
C VAL A 29 9.85 21.88 -12.22
N LEU A 30 10.53 21.32 -11.21
CA LEU A 30 10.07 21.16 -9.83
C LEU A 30 9.11 22.28 -9.40
N LYS A 31 7.81 22.01 -9.43
CA LYS A 31 6.79 22.88 -8.84
C LYS A 31 6.39 22.29 -7.51
N ASP A 32 6.22 23.17 -6.52
CA ASP A 32 5.69 22.74 -5.23
C ASP A 32 4.31 22.11 -5.42
N ALA A 33 4.16 20.85 -5.03
CA ALA A 33 2.89 20.14 -5.09
C ALA A 33 2.04 20.48 -3.85
N PRO A 34 0.71 20.50 -3.89
CA PRO A 34 -0.06 20.70 -2.66
C PRO A 34 0.06 19.48 -1.74
N CYS A 35 0.06 19.72 -0.43
CA CYS A 35 -0.04 18.67 0.60
C CYS A 35 -1.50 18.29 0.87
N ASP A 36 -2.24 18.01 -0.20
CA ASP A 36 -3.62 17.52 -0.12
C ASP A 36 -3.59 16.05 0.26
N CYS A 37 -4.36 15.67 1.29
CA CYS A 37 -4.35 14.32 1.84
C CYS A 37 -5.65 13.58 1.47
N PRO A 38 -5.70 12.91 0.30
CA PRO A 38 -6.95 12.35 -0.21
C PRO A 38 -7.48 11.16 0.61
N PHE A 39 -6.67 10.60 1.51
CA PHE A 39 -7.01 9.44 2.34
C PHE A 39 -7.83 9.78 3.59
N ILE A 40 -8.03 11.07 3.89
CA ILE A 40 -8.77 11.52 5.09
C ILE A 40 -10.25 11.81 4.77
N THR A 41 -10.63 11.93 3.49
CA THR A 41 -11.98 12.38 3.10
C THR A 41 -12.95 11.27 2.68
N GLY A 42 -12.56 10.01 2.78
CA GLY A 42 -13.45 8.88 2.49
C GLY A 42 -13.51 7.93 3.67
N GLN A 43 -14.56 8.02 4.48
CA GLN A 43 -15.01 6.83 5.19
C GLN A 43 -15.17 5.75 4.12
N PRO A 44 -14.52 4.59 4.24
CA PRO A 44 -14.70 3.56 3.24
C PRO A 44 -16.19 3.24 3.18
N THR A 45 -16.79 3.37 2.00
CA THR A 45 -18.17 2.98 1.74
C THR A 45 -18.22 1.45 1.77
N TYR A 46 -18.16 0.89 2.98
CA TYR A 46 -18.56 -0.47 3.21
C TYR A 46 -20.07 -0.48 3.35
N THR A 47 -20.72 -1.26 2.51
CA THR A 47 -22.14 -1.55 2.65
C THR A 47 -22.31 -2.43 3.88
N ILE A 48 -22.59 -1.83 5.05
CA ILE A 48 -22.95 -2.52 6.32
C ILE A 48 -24.36 -3.12 6.22
N ASN A 49 -24.72 -3.72 5.08
CA ASN A 49 -26.09 -4.23 4.87
C ASN A 49 -26.15 -5.74 4.68
N GLN A 50 -25.08 -6.46 5.00
CA GLN A 50 -25.18 -7.90 5.20
C GLN A 50 -24.83 -8.20 6.65
N THR A 51 -25.84 -8.64 7.40
CA THR A 51 -25.58 -9.32 8.66
C THR A 51 -24.75 -10.55 8.30
N PRO A 52 -23.51 -10.68 8.78
CA PRO A 52 -22.66 -11.81 8.40
C PRO A 52 -23.35 -13.12 8.81
N ASP A 53 -23.11 -14.21 8.08
CA ASP A 53 -23.59 -15.53 8.50
C ASP A 53 -22.99 -15.93 9.87
N SER A 54 -23.57 -16.95 10.51
CA SER A 54 -23.17 -17.38 11.85
C SER A 54 -21.69 -17.82 11.94
N LEU A 55 -21.13 -18.37 10.87
CA LEU A 55 -19.74 -18.82 10.83
C LEU A 55 -18.77 -17.62 10.71
N THR A 56 -19.13 -16.63 9.89
CA THR A 56 -18.40 -15.37 9.76
C THR A 56 -18.44 -14.60 11.09
N GLN A 57 -19.59 -14.52 11.75
CA GLN A 57 -19.71 -13.91 13.09
C GLN A 57 -18.85 -14.63 14.13
N TYR A 58 -18.83 -15.97 14.08
CA TYR A 58 -18.02 -16.78 14.99
C TYR A 58 -16.52 -16.45 14.87
N TYR A 59 -15.97 -16.43 13.66
CA TYR A 59 -14.56 -16.10 13.45
C TYR A 59 -14.24 -14.64 13.69
N LEU A 60 -15.20 -13.73 13.46
CA LEU A 60 -15.02 -12.33 13.81
C LEU A 60 -14.86 -12.13 15.32
N ALA A 61 -15.65 -12.86 16.12
CA ALA A 61 -15.53 -12.82 17.58
C ALA A 61 -14.19 -13.40 18.07
N ILE A 62 -13.71 -14.48 17.44
CA ILE A 62 -12.37 -15.03 17.72
C ILE A 62 -11.29 -14.00 17.38
N TRP A 63 -11.37 -13.39 16.21
CA TRP A 63 -10.42 -12.36 15.78
C TRP A 63 -10.36 -11.20 16.78
N LYS A 64 -11.51 -10.64 17.19
CA LYS A 64 -11.56 -9.55 18.16
C LYS A 64 -10.85 -9.93 19.47
N ARG A 65 -11.13 -11.11 20.02
CA ARG A 65 -10.48 -11.60 21.26
C ARG A 65 -8.97 -11.74 21.08
N LYS A 66 -8.51 -12.40 20.02
CA LYS A 66 -7.07 -12.58 19.74
C LYS A 66 -6.37 -11.23 19.49
N PHE A 67 -7.04 -10.31 18.79
CA PHE A 67 -6.53 -8.95 18.55
C PHE A 67 -6.35 -8.20 19.87
N MET A 68 -7.37 -8.20 20.73
CA MET A 68 -7.31 -7.55 22.03
C MET A 68 -6.23 -8.15 22.93
N GLN A 69 -6.15 -9.50 22.98
CA GLN A 69 -5.13 -10.21 23.74
C GLN A 69 -3.71 -9.89 23.26
N ARG A 70 -3.47 -9.93 21.94
CA ARG A 70 -2.15 -9.67 21.34
C ARG A 70 -1.68 -8.25 21.60
N ASN A 71 -2.60 -7.30 21.63
CA ASN A 71 -2.29 -5.88 21.80
C ASN A 71 -2.44 -5.38 23.25
N GLY A 72 -2.86 -6.24 24.18
CA GLY A 72 -3.05 -5.86 25.59
C GLY A 72 -4.09 -4.77 25.81
N ILE A 73 -5.18 -4.77 25.03
CA ILE A 73 -6.26 -3.76 25.13
C ILE A 73 -7.58 -4.35 25.59
N ASP A 74 -8.40 -3.53 26.24
CA ASP A 74 -9.77 -3.85 26.62
C ASP A 74 -10.79 -3.50 25.52
N ASP A 75 -12.06 -3.85 25.74
CA ASP A 75 -13.14 -3.59 24.78
C ASP A 75 -13.30 -2.09 24.52
N ALA A 76 -13.24 -1.25 25.55
CA ALA A 76 -13.40 0.19 25.40
C ALA A 76 -12.31 0.77 24.48
N ARG A 77 -11.07 0.35 24.66
CA ARG A 77 -9.94 0.76 23.82
C ARG A 77 -10.04 0.17 22.42
N PHE A 78 -10.48 -1.07 22.26
CA PHE A 78 -10.76 -1.67 20.96
C PHE A 78 -11.79 -0.85 20.19
N GLU A 79 -12.97 -0.60 20.77
CA GLU A 79 -14.06 0.14 20.12
C GLU A 79 -13.67 1.60 19.80
N ALA A 80 -12.79 2.22 20.60
CA ALA A 80 -12.27 3.55 20.30
C ALA A 80 -11.31 3.56 19.10
N THR A 81 -10.53 2.50 18.93
CA THR A 81 -9.37 2.44 18.04
C THR A 81 -9.66 1.72 16.73
N ILE A 82 -10.60 0.77 16.73
CA ILE A 82 -10.93 -0.07 15.58
C ILE A 82 -12.34 0.29 15.13
N LYS A 83 -12.47 0.70 13.87
CA LYS A 83 -13.72 1.13 13.24
C LYS A 83 -13.99 0.32 11.98
N TYR A 84 -15.23 0.29 11.52
CA TYR A 84 -15.62 -0.30 10.23
C TYR A 84 -15.09 -1.72 10.00
N VAL A 85 -15.41 -2.61 10.93
CA VAL A 85 -14.96 -4.00 10.89
C VAL A 85 -15.86 -4.81 9.96
N SER A 86 -15.25 -5.56 9.05
CA SER A 86 -15.92 -6.53 8.18
C SER A 86 -15.13 -7.83 8.12
N GLY A 87 -15.83 -8.96 8.15
CA GLY A 87 -15.24 -10.30 8.05
C GLY A 87 -15.73 -11.00 6.80
N SER A 88 -14.88 -11.84 6.21
CA SER A 88 -15.24 -12.69 5.08
C SER A 88 -14.47 -14.00 5.09
N LEU A 89 -15.09 -15.06 4.58
CA LEU A 89 -14.43 -16.34 4.31
C LEU A 89 -13.94 -16.35 2.87
N GLN A 90 -12.66 -16.63 2.68
CA GLN A 90 -12.02 -16.74 1.37
C GLN A 90 -11.57 -18.18 1.15
N THR A 91 -12.11 -18.80 0.10
CA THR A 91 -11.73 -20.15 -0.32
C THR A 91 -10.56 -20.09 -1.29
N TRP A 92 -9.60 -20.99 -1.12
CA TRP A 92 -8.45 -21.16 -2.01
C TRP A 92 -7.94 -22.60 -1.92
N LEU A 93 -6.91 -22.94 -2.71
CA LEU A 93 -6.50 -24.33 -2.95
C LEU A 93 -6.25 -25.17 -1.68
N GLN A 94 -5.84 -24.54 -0.59
CA GLN A 94 -5.44 -25.21 0.65
C GLN A 94 -6.53 -25.17 1.74
N GLY A 95 -7.70 -24.61 1.44
CA GLY A 95 -8.85 -24.56 2.34
C GLY A 95 -9.52 -23.20 2.38
N VAL A 96 -9.89 -22.76 3.59
CA VAL A 96 -10.59 -21.48 3.81
C VAL A 96 -9.83 -20.66 4.82
N SER A 97 -9.59 -19.38 4.48
CA SER A 97 -9.14 -18.38 5.44
C SER A 97 -10.26 -17.42 5.79
N PHE A 98 -10.23 -16.96 7.03
CA PHE A 98 -11.01 -15.84 7.47
C PHE A 98 -10.18 -14.56 7.31
N ARG A 99 -10.73 -13.60 6.58
CA ARG A 99 -10.14 -12.28 6.37
C ARG A 99 -10.99 -11.24 7.08
N VAL A 100 -10.33 -10.35 7.81
CA VAL A 100 -10.94 -9.19 8.44
C VAL A 100 -10.36 -7.93 7.84
N ASP A 101 -11.22 -7.04 7.36
CA ASP A 101 -10.87 -5.69 6.97
C ASP A 101 -11.44 -4.72 8.02
N PHE A 102 -10.62 -3.78 8.47
CA PHE A 102 -11.01 -2.77 9.46
C PHE A 102 -10.26 -1.45 9.25
N MET A 103 -10.76 -0.39 9.88
CA MET A 103 -10.09 0.91 9.97
C MET A 103 -9.46 1.05 11.34
N TYR A 104 -8.15 1.31 11.36
CA TYR A 104 -7.41 1.66 12.57
C TYR A 104 -7.33 3.18 12.72
N GLN A 105 -7.85 3.69 13.84
CA GLN A 105 -7.86 5.10 14.19
C GLN A 105 -6.71 5.44 15.13
N LEU A 106 -5.87 6.38 14.73
CA LEU A 106 -4.74 6.88 15.49
C LEU A 106 -4.67 8.41 15.42
N ASP A 107 -5.14 9.10 16.45
CA ASP A 107 -5.25 10.56 16.48
C ASP A 107 -6.05 11.08 15.26
N TRP A 108 -5.48 11.91 14.39
CA TRP A 108 -6.11 12.39 13.15
C TRP A 108 -6.09 11.37 12.00
N LEU A 109 -5.35 10.27 12.13
CA LEU A 109 -5.09 9.32 11.06
C LEU A 109 -6.05 8.13 11.12
N SER A 110 -6.63 7.77 9.97
CA SER A 110 -7.44 6.57 9.80
C SER A 110 -6.80 5.71 8.69
N ILE A 111 -6.44 4.47 9.00
CA ILE A 111 -5.73 3.58 8.08
C ILE A 111 -6.54 2.32 7.88
N ARG A 112 -6.75 1.94 6.62
CA ARG A 112 -7.33 0.63 6.30
C ARG A 112 -6.30 -0.47 6.59
N HIS A 113 -6.75 -1.49 7.30
CA HIS A 113 -5.95 -2.66 7.61
C HIS A 113 -6.71 -3.93 7.28
N SER A 114 -5.96 -5.00 7.01
CA SER A 114 -6.51 -6.32 6.80
C SER A 114 -5.68 -7.35 7.55
N GLU A 115 -6.34 -8.23 8.29
CA GLU A 115 -5.73 -9.41 8.88
C GLU A 115 -6.37 -10.66 8.26
N GLN A 116 -5.61 -11.75 8.24
CA GLN A 116 -6.10 -13.02 7.70
C GLN A 116 -5.51 -14.19 8.47
N PHE A 117 -6.31 -15.22 8.71
CA PHE A 117 -5.84 -16.50 9.24
C PHE A 117 -6.64 -17.69 8.73
N GLN A 118 -5.98 -18.84 8.70
CA GLN A 118 -6.60 -20.08 8.23
C GLN A 118 -7.63 -20.62 9.24
N VAL A 119 -8.81 -20.99 8.74
CA VAL A 119 -9.91 -21.52 9.56
C VAL A 119 -10.41 -22.89 9.10
N TYR A 120 -9.93 -23.39 7.97
CA TYR A 120 -10.19 -24.73 7.47
C TYR A 120 -9.01 -25.17 6.61
N TYR A 121 -8.51 -26.38 6.84
CA TYR A 121 -7.45 -26.97 6.01
C TYR A 121 -8.04 -28.08 5.14
N ASP A 122 -7.86 -27.96 3.83
CA ASP A 122 -8.30 -28.99 2.89
C ASP A 122 -7.48 -30.27 3.08
N PRO A 123 -8.12 -31.41 3.39
CA PRO A 123 -7.39 -32.62 3.74
C PRO A 123 -6.58 -33.20 2.59
N GLU A 124 -6.92 -32.92 1.33
CA GLU A 124 -6.19 -33.42 0.15
C GLU A 124 -4.99 -32.51 -0.19
N ALA A 125 -5.19 -31.20 -0.16
CA ALA A 125 -4.16 -30.22 -0.51
C ALA A 125 -3.11 -29.99 0.59
N THR A 126 -3.38 -30.39 1.84
CA THR A 126 -2.54 -30.03 3.01
C THR A 126 -1.90 -31.23 3.72
N LYS A 127 -1.93 -32.43 3.12
CA LYS A 127 -1.34 -33.67 3.69
C LYS A 127 0.15 -33.54 4.01
N ALA A 128 0.88 -32.78 3.20
CA ALA A 128 2.33 -32.67 3.30
C ALA A 128 2.83 -31.68 4.37
N TYR A 129 1.95 -30.88 4.98
CA TYR A 129 2.38 -29.91 5.99
C TYR A 129 2.51 -30.59 7.37
N ALA A 130 3.69 -30.49 7.98
CA ALA A 130 4.00 -30.99 9.33
C ALA A 130 3.40 -30.11 10.44
N ILE A 131 2.10 -29.82 10.34
CA ILE A 131 1.33 -29.09 11.34
C ILE A 131 0.28 -30.03 11.90
N ASP A 132 0.25 -30.14 13.23
CA ASP A 132 -0.77 -30.88 13.98
C ASP A 132 -2.04 -30.04 14.11
N VAL A 133 -2.69 -29.80 12.96
CA VAL A 133 -3.95 -29.06 12.87
C VAL A 133 -5.00 -29.97 12.24
N PRO A 134 -6.22 -30.05 12.79
CA PRO A 134 -7.32 -30.81 12.19
C PRO A 134 -7.60 -30.38 10.75
N ARG A 135 -7.92 -31.35 9.90
CA ARG A 135 -8.22 -31.16 8.48
C ARG A 135 -9.65 -31.61 8.17
N GLY A 136 -10.25 -31.04 7.13
CA GLY A 136 -11.62 -31.37 6.74
C GLY A 136 -12.70 -30.82 7.68
N ILE A 137 -12.32 -29.97 8.65
CA ILE A 137 -13.23 -29.31 9.57
C ILE A 137 -12.86 -27.84 9.75
N TYR A 138 -13.86 -27.02 10.05
CA TYR A 138 -13.68 -25.65 10.50
C TYR A 138 -13.10 -25.65 11.92
N LEU A 139 -12.05 -24.86 12.13
CA LEU A 139 -11.27 -24.87 13.37
C LEU A 139 -11.99 -24.13 14.49
N ALA A 140 -11.99 -24.72 15.68
CA ALA A 140 -12.32 -24.01 16.91
C ALA A 140 -11.18 -23.04 17.30
N GLU A 141 -11.48 -22.04 18.12
CA GLU A 141 -10.50 -21.03 18.57
C GLU A 141 -9.19 -21.61 19.12
N ALA A 142 -9.26 -22.71 19.88
CA ALA A 142 -8.13 -23.40 20.47
C ALA A 142 -7.26 -24.16 19.44
N GLN A 143 -7.82 -24.45 18.26
CA GLN A 143 -7.14 -25.15 17.16
C GLN A 143 -6.51 -24.17 16.17
N ILE A 144 -6.87 -22.89 16.23
CA ILE A 144 -6.27 -21.84 15.39
C ILE A 144 -4.90 -21.48 15.98
N PRO A 145 -3.80 -21.75 15.26
CA PRO A 145 -2.45 -21.45 15.74
C PRO A 145 -2.28 -19.95 15.98
N SER A 146 -1.36 -19.59 16.88
CA SER A 146 -1.00 -18.17 17.11
C SER A 146 -0.39 -17.51 15.86
N ARG A 147 0.22 -18.32 14.99
CA ARG A 147 0.71 -17.94 13.66
C ARG A 147 0.62 -19.15 12.73
N GLY A 148 -0.42 -19.19 11.91
CA GLY A 148 -0.55 -20.16 10.82
C GLY A 148 0.44 -19.92 9.69
N LEU A 149 0.64 -20.93 8.83
CA LEU A 149 1.56 -20.86 7.68
C LEU A 149 1.27 -19.71 6.71
N TRP A 150 0.03 -19.22 6.70
CA TRP A 150 -0.48 -18.24 5.75
C TRP A 150 -1.17 -17.07 6.44
N ASP A 151 -1.00 -16.98 7.76
CA ASP A 151 -1.61 -15.91 8.52
C ASP A 151 -0.87 -14.60 8.25
N ASN A 152 -1.64 -13.58 7.94
CA ASN A 152 -1.13 -12.23 7.80
C ASN A 152 -1.58 -11.43 9.02
N TYR A 153 -0.70 -11.40 10.02
CA TYR A 153 -0.79 -10.48 11.15
C TYR A 153 0.32 -9.45 11.01
N GLN A 154 -0.03 -8.21 10.72
CA GLN A 154 0.93 -7.11 10.77
C GLN A 154 0.88 -6.48 12.17
N PRO A 155 2.05 -6.18 12.76
CA PRO A 155 2.07 -5.46 14.03
C PRO A 155 1.45 -4.06 13.84
N LEU A 156 0.69 -3.62 14.83
CA LEU A 156 0.14 -2.27 14.93
C LEU A 156 0.66 -1.65 16.23
N GLN A 157 1.19 -0.42 16.17
CA GLN A 157 1.52 0.29 17.40
C GLN A 157 0.27 0.91 18.02
N ILE A 158 -0.42 0.14 18.84
CA ILE A 158 -1.58 0.61 19.60
C ILE A 158 -1.13 1.65 20.63
N GLY A 159 -1.70 2.86 20.55
CA GLY A 159 -1.43 3.93 21.51
C GLY A 159 -0.18 4.77 21.23
N ALA A 160 0.49 4.57 20.09
CA ALA A 160 1.50 5.52 19.63
C ALA A 160 0.89 6.93 19.46
N LYS A 161 1.71 7.96 19.64
CA LYS A 161 1.33 9.33 19.33
C LYS A 161 1.98 9.74 18.02
N LEU A 162 1.21 10.36 17.14
CA LEU A 162 1.76 10.90 15.91
C LEU A 162 2.66 12.11 16.21
N ALA A 163 3.80 12.20 15.51
CA ALA A 163 4.73 13.31 15.61
C ALA A 163 4.20 14.60 14.96
N PHE A 164 3.17 14.48 14.13
CA PHE A 164 2.59 15.57 13.33
C PHE A 164 1.15 15.80 13.74
N ALA A 165 0.68 17.05 13.69
CA ALA A 165 -0.69 17.41 14.04
C ALA A 165 -1.69 17.13 12.90
N SER A 166 -1.19 16.96 11.67
CA SER A 166 -2.01 16.64 10.51
C SER A 166 -1.17 15.94 9.41
N CYS A 167 -1.85 15.39 8.42
CA CYS A 167 -1.18 14.87 7.23
C CYS A 167 -0.49 15.99 6.41
N ALA A 168 -1.07 17.20 6.39
CA ALA A 168 -0.44 18.34 5.74
C ALA A 168 0.90 18.69 6.41
N ASP A 169 0.95 18.68 7.74
CA ASP A 169 2.20 18.92 8.49
C ASP A 169 3.24 17.83 8.22
N ALA A 170 2.81 16.55 8.18
CA ALA A 170 3.70 15.43 7.85
C ALA A 170 4.28 15.55 6.43
N CYS A 171 3.45 15.92 5.45
CA CYS A 171 3.86 16.16 4.07
C CYS A 171 4.85 17.33 3.96
N GLN A 172 4.57 18.45 4.65
CA GLN A 172 5.49 19.60 4.67
C GLN A 172 6.83 19.22 5.32
N ALA A 173 6.79 18.49 6.44
CA ALA A 173 8.01 17.98 7.08
C ALA A 173 8.80 17.05 6.15
N LEU A 174 8.13 16.17 5.41
CA LEU A 174 8.76 15.28 4.42
C LEU A 174 9.49 16.10 3.34
N LYS A 175 8.83 17.10 2.75
CA LYS A 175 9.44 17.97 1.74
C LYS A 175 10.64 18.74 2.25
N ILE A 176 10.54 19.32 3.46
CA ILE A 176 11.63 20.06 4.09
C ILE A 176 12.84 19.14 4.34
N LYS A 177 12.61 17.95 4.88
CA LYS A 177 13.68 16.99 5.22
C LYS A 177 14.36 16.39 4.00
N THR A 178 13.60 16.13 2.94
CA THR A 178 14.11 15.46 1.73
C THR A 178 14.52 16.44 0.62
N LYS A 179 14.11 17.71 0.73
CA LYS A 179 14.34 18.78 -0.24
C LYS A 179 13.65 18.56 -1.60
N PHE A 180 12.59 17.76 -1.65
CA PHE A 180 11.79 17.53 -2.85
C PHE A 180 10.40 18.17 -2.74
N PRO A 181 10.19 19.40 -3.25
CA PRO A 181 8.91 20.10 -3.14
C PRO A 181 7.79 19.46 -3.99
N VAL A 182 8.14 18.63 -4.97
CA VAL A 182 7.18 17.90 -5.84
C VAL A 182 6.48 16.74 -5.14
N LEU A 183 6.93 16.32 -3.95
CA LEU A 183 6.33 15.19 -3.23
C LEU A 183 4.87 15.50 -2.86
N LYS A 184 3.96 14.67 -3.34
CA LYS A 184 2.53 14.72 -3.02
C LYS A 184 2.12 13.47 -2.23
N PRO A 185 1.31 13.60 -1.16
CA PRO A 185 0.75 12.47 -0.42
C PRO A 185 0.09 11.44 -1.35
N GLY A 186 0.50 10.18 -1.21
CA GLY A 186 0.11 9.08 -2.09
C GLY A 186 -0.57 7.91 -1.38
N GLU A 187 -0.23 7.61 -0.12
CA GLU A 187 -0.96 6.67 0.75
C GLU A 187 -0.35 6.66 2.16
N VAL A 188 -1.04 6.05 3.12
CA VAL A 188 -0.48 5.70 4.43
C VAL A 188 -0.56 4.20 4.63
N LEU A 189 0.57 3.57 4.93
CA LEU A 189 0.67 2.13 5.18
C LEU A 189 1.54 1.86 6.41
N PHE A 190 1.30 0.72 7.05
CA PHE A 190 2.27 0.15 7.99
C PHE A 190 3.39 -0.49 7.19
N TYR A 191 4.65 -0.16 7.50
CA TYR A 191 5.76 -0.79 6.80
C TYR A 191 5.89 -2.25 7.27
N PRO A 192 5.66 -3.27 6.42
CA PRO A 192 6.03 -4.62 6.79
C PRO A 192 7.56 -4.65 6.82
N SER A 193 8.13 -4.83 8.01
CA SER A 193 9.58 -4.87 8.14
C SER A 193 10.13 -6.15 7.48
N LEU A 194 10.42 -6.07 6.18
CA LEU A 194 11.20 -7.08 5.44
C LEU A 194 12.70 -6.76 5.42
N GLN A 195 13.11 -5.62 5.98
CA GLN A 195 14.51 -5.20 6.09
C GLN A 195 15.09 -5.56 7.45
N LEU A 196 16.38 -5.94 7.47
CA LEU A 196 17.17 -6.18 8.68
C LEU A 196 18.12 -4.98 8.90
N PRO A 197 18.25 -4.44 10.13
CA PRO A 197 17.51 -4.80 11.34
C PRO A 197 16.04 -4.39 11.19
N ALA A 198 15.15 -5.19 11.79
CA ALA A 198 13.72 -4.93 11.69
C ALA A 198 13.42 -3.50 12.14
N LEU A 199 12.79 -2.70 11.27
CA LEU A 199 12.28 -1.38 11.66
C LEU A 199 11.29 -1.56 12.83
N PRO A 200 11.16 -0.59 13.74
CA PRO A 200 10.24 -0.69 14.87
C PRO A 200 8.85 -1.10 14.38
N ALA A 201 8.37 -2.21 14.94
CA ALA A 201 7.25 -2.98 14.45
C ALA A 201 5.95 -2.15 14.47
N GLY A 202 5.33 -1.95 13.30
CA GLY A 202 3.96 -1.45 13.19
C GLY A 202 3.76 0.06 13.21
N GLU A 203 4.79 0.84 12.87
CA GLU A 203 4.65 2.30 12.71
C GLU A 203 4.06 2.66 11.34
N PRO A 204 3.11 3.62 11.28
CA PRO A 204 2.55 4.09 10.02
C PRO A 204 3.47 5.08 9.32
N TYR A 205 3.59 4.93 8.00
CA TYR A 205 4.36 5.81 7.13
C TYR A 205 3.44 6.49 6.12
N LEU A 206 3.62 7.80 5.94
CA LEU A 206 3.06 8.52 4.80
C LEU A 206 4.01 8.37 3.62
N PHE A 207 3.52 7.76 2.55
CA PHE A 207 4.21 7.67 1.27
C PHE A 207 3.78 8.80 0.36
N SER A 208 4.72 9.30 -0.43
CA SER A 208 4.51 10.40 -1.35
C SER A 208 5.29 10.18 -2.64
N GLY A 209 4.76 10.67 -3.74
CA GLY A 209 5.40 10.60 -5.05
C GLY A 209 5.34 11.95 -5.76
N GLY A 210 6.26 12.19 -6.68
CA GLY A 210 6.26 13.38 -7.50
C GLY A 210 7.15 13.24 -8.73
N THR A 211 6.82 13.98 -9.79
CA THR A 211 7.64 14.05 -11.00
C THR A 211 8.62 15.21 -10.88
N ILE A 212 9.93 14.91 -10.99
CA ILE A 212 11.00 15.92 -11.03
C ILE A 212 11.12 16.48 -12.43
N ASP A 213 11.16 15.59 -13.43
CA ASP A 213 11.31 15.93 -14.84
C ASP A 213 10.69 14.83 -15.71
N SER A 214 9.54 15.12 -16.31
CA SER A 214 8.84 14.17 -17.19
C SER A 214 9.58 13.89 -18.50
N THR A 215 10.42 14.81 -18.96
CA THR A 215 11.17 14.65 -20.23
C THR A 215 12.33 13.68 -20.09
N ALA A 216 12.93 13.64 -18.90
CA ALA A 216 14.00 12.71 -18.53
C ALA A 216 13.49 11.45 -17.79
N ASN A 217 12.16 11.29 -17.68
CA ASN A 217 11.52 10.23 -16.90
C ASN A 217 11.99 10.17 -15.44
N ARG A 218 12.20 11.32 -14.78
CA ARG A 218 12.71 11.39 -13.41
C ARG A 218 11.58 11.66 -12.42
N CYS A 219 11.41 10.77 -11.46
CA CYS A 219 10.48 10.89 -10.37
C CYS A 219 11.20 10.77 -9.03
N VAL A 220 10.50 11.13 -7.96
CA VAL A 220 10.93 10.93 -6.58
C VAL A 220 9.83 10.27 -5.79
N PHE A 221 10.22 9.31 -4.96
CA PHE A 221 9.36 8.64 -4.02
C PHE A 221 9.90 8.89 -2.62
N GLY A 222 9.06 9.47 -1.77
CA GLY A 222 9.39 9.85 -0.42
C GLY A 222 8.51 9.10 0.58
N ARG A 223 9.04 8.93 1.79
CA ARG A 223 8.28 8.43 2.93
C ARG A 223 8.68 9.16 4.19
N ILE A 224 7.72 9.35 5.09
CA ILE A 224 7.97 9.83 6.44
C ILE A 224 7.25 8.95 7.46
N ASN A 225 7.98 8.53 8.48
CA ASN A 225 7.44 7.82 9.62
C ASN A 225 6.59 8.79 10.46
N LEU A 226 5.32 8.47 10.68
CA LEU A 226 4.38 9.37 11.33
C LEU A 226 4.51 9.40 12.86
N VAL A 227 5.31 8.50 13.45
CA VAL A 227 5.59 8.42 14.89
C VAL A 227 6.96 9.02 15.22
N THR A 228 7.99 8.72 14.43
CA THR A 228 9.37 9.18 14.69
C THR A 228 9.76 10.42 13.88
N GLY A 229 9.07 10.70 12.78
CA GLY A 229 9.42 11.76 11.84
C GLY A 229 10.66 11.46 11.00
N GLU A 230 11.18 10.23 11.02
CA GLU A 230 12.23 9.78 10.09
C GLU A 230 11.72 9.91 8.65
N ALA A 231 12.50 10.55 7.78
CA ALA A 231 12.12 10.80 6.40
C ALA A 231 13.21 10.34 5.43
N GLN A 232 12.80 9.75 4.31
CA GLN A 232 13.69 9.31 3.24
C GLN A 232 13.04 9.59 1.90
N ALA A 233 13.84 9.86 0.87
CA ALA A 233 13.38 9.94 -0.51
C ALA A 233 14.44 9.39 -1.45
N THR A 234 13.97 8.80 -2.55
CA THR A 234 14.81 8.25 -3.60
C THR A 234 14.32 8.75 -4.94
N GLU A 235 15.25 9.26 -5.76
CA GLU A 235 14.98 9.52 -7.17
C GLU A 235 15.07 8.22 -7.96
N GLU A 236 14.09 7.97 -8.81
CA GLU A 236 14.07 6.82 -9.71
C GLU A 236 13.25 7.13 -10.96
N PRO A 237 13.31 6.28 -12.00
CA PRO A 237 12.47 6.45 -13.17
C PRO A 237 10.99 6.50 -12.79
N CYS A 238 10.19 7.38 -13.42
CA CYS A 238 8.75 7.35 -13.20
C CYS A 238 8.19 5.99 -13.64
N TRP A 239 7.32 5.41 -12.81
CA TRP A 239 6.57 4.23 -13.20
C TRP A 239 5.70 4.55 -14.41
N ILE A 240 5.87 3.79 -15.48
CA ILE A 240 4.96 3.80 -16.62
C ILE A 240 3.84 2.84 -16.25
N ASN A 241 2.67 3.38 -15.90
CA ASN A 241 1.44 2.58 -15.76
C ASN A 241 0.88 2.20 -17.12
#